data_AF-A0A3A9XQZ9-F1
#
_entry.id   AF-A0A3A9XQZ9-F1
#
_cell.length_a   1.000
_cell.length_b   1.000
_cell.length_c   1.000
_cell.angle_alpha   90.00
_cell.angle_beta   90.00
_cell.angle_gamma   90.00
#
_symmetry.space_group_name_H-M   'P 1'
#
loop_
_entity.id
_entity.type
_entity.pdbx_description
1 polymer ?
#
loop_
_entity_poly.entity_id
_entity_poly.type
_entity_poly.pdbx_seq_one_letter_code
_entity_poly.pdbx_strand_id
1 'polypeptide(L)'
;MHRCLMATVGRERTGWVSVQLLLDRFARRDLAVKLDTTRNGATQSILLDRIQLDRLIYELTYARLLMMTKGQTPEEHDGYR
;
A
#
# COMPACT_ATOMS: atom_id res chain seq x y z
N MET A 1 2.60 -25.94 -2.62
CA MET A 1 1.81 -25.21 -1.61
C MET A 1 2.24 -23.76 -1.61
N HIS A 2 1.45 -22.87 -2.22
CA HIS A 2 1.70 -21.43 -2.22
C HIS A 2 1.20 -20.87 -0.90
N ARG A 3 2.07 -20.18 -0.16
CA ARG A 3 1.67 -19.51 1.09
C ARG A 3 1.42 -18.06 0.70
N CYS A 4 0.16 -17.65 0.74
CA CYS A 4 -0.26 -16.32 0.35
C CYS A 4 -0.81 -15.60 1.58
N LEU A 5 -0.31 -14.40 1.86
CA LEU A 5 -0.91 -13.49 2.86
C LEU A 5 -1.69 -12.43 2.09
N MET A 6 -3.00 -12.36 2.28
CA MET A 6 -3.86 -11.38 1.63
C MET A 6 -4.55 -10.52 2.68
N ALA A 7 -4.59 -9.21 2.43
CA ALA A 7 -5.32 -8.25 3.23
C ALA A 7 -6.12 -7.31 2.31
N THR A 8 -7.42 -7.19 2.56
CA THR A 8 -8.25 -6.15 1.94
C THR A 8 -8.14 -4.89 2.80
N VAL A 9 -7.52 -3.84 2.25
CA VAL A 9 -7.16 -2.61 2.96
C VAL A 9 -8.36 -1.65 3.05
N GLY A 10 -9.25 -1.67 2.06
CA GLY A 10 -10.42 -0.79 2.08
C GLY A 10 -11.37 -1.02 0.91
N ARG A 11 -12.48 -0.28 0.94
CA ARG A 11 -13.53 -0.27 -0.08
C ARG A 11 -13.83 1.18 -0.48
N GLU A 12 -13.80 1.48 -1.77
CA GLU A 12 -14.21 2.78 -2.31
C GLU A 12 -15.41 2.59 -3.26
N ARG A 13 -16.59 3.07 -2.87
CA ARG A 13 -17.87 2.94 -3.61
C ARG A 13 -18.10 1.50 -4.15
N THR A 14 -17.71 1.26 -5.40
CA THR A 14 -17.90 0.00 -6.15
C THR A 14 -16.65 -0.91 -6.17
N GLY A 15 -15.52 -0.46 -5.62
CA GLY A 15 -14.24 -1.16 -5.69
C GLY A 15 -13.61 -1.48 -4.34
N TRP A 16 -12.56 -2.30 -4.39
CA TRP A 16 -11.74 -2.70 -3.26
C TRP A 16 -10.28 -2.37 -3.52
N VAL A 17 -9.53 -2.11 -2.45
CA VAL A 17 -8.07 -2.10 -2.48
C VAL A 17 -7.60 -3.29 -1.67
N SER A 18 -6.84 -4.18 -2.28
CA SER A 18 -6.29 -5.36 -1.60
C SER A 18 -4.81 -5.53 -1.90
N VAL A 19 -4.07 -5.97 -0.88
CA VAL A 19 -2.64 -6.26 -0.93
C VAL A 19 -2.46 -7.75 -0.71
N GLN A 20 -1.66 -8.38 -1.58
CA GLN A 20 -1.40 -9.82 -1.53
C GLN A 20 0.10 -10.06 -1.63
N LEU A 21 0.68 -10.67 -0.59
CA LEU A 21 2.06 -11.16 -0.64
C LEU A 21 2.12 -12.43 -1.48
N LEU A 22 2.87 -12.36 -2.57
CA LEU A 22 3.13 -13.50 -3.43
C LEU A 22 4.49 -14.08 -3.04
N LEU A 23 4.46 -15.14 -2.22
CA LEU A 23 5.61 -15.98 -1.97
C LEU A 23 5.67 -17.00 -3.10
N ASP A 24 6.25 -16.67 -4.25
CA ASP A 24 6.25 -17.60 -5.38
C ASP A 24 7.61 -18.09 -5.86
N ARG A 25 7.61 -19.40 -6.10
CA ARG A 25 8.76 -20.26 -6.40
C ARG A 25 8.98 -20.40 -7.91
N PHE A 26 8.26 -19.65 -8.75
CA PHE A 26 8.33 -19.76 -10.20
C PHE A 26 9.48 -18.91 -10.76
N ALA A 27 10.60 -19.58 -11.02
CA ALA A 27 11.66 -19.23 -11.97
C ALA A 27 12.41 -17.88 -11.83
N ARG A 28 11.96 -16.94 -10.99
CA ARG A 28 12.68 -15.71 -10.61
C ARG A 28 12.70 -15.63 -9.08
N ARG A 29 13.89 -15.44 -8.51
CA ARG A 29 14.24 -15.69 -7.10
C ARG A 29 13.67 -14.67 -6.08
N ASP A 30 12.83 -13.73 -6.49
CA ASP A 30 12.52 -12.55 -5.68
C ASP A 30 11.04 -12.54 -5.24
N LEU A 31 10.84 -12.27 -3.94
CA LEU A 31 9.52 -12.06 -3.36
C LEU A 31 8.89 -10.79 -3.95
N ALA A 32 7.59 -10.84 -4.24
CA ALA A 32 6.84 -9.71 -4.75
C ALA A 32 5.55 -9.49 -3.97
N VAL A 33 5.11 -8.23 -3.88
CA VAL A 33 3.81 -7.87 -3.33
C VAL A 33 2.91 -7.46 -4.48
N LYS A 34 1.76 -8.10 -4.63
CA LYS A 34 0.73 -7.67 -5.57
C LYS A 34 -0.21 -6.68 -4.88
N LEU A 35 -0.43 -5.54 -5.52
CA LEU A 35 -1.44 -4.56 -5.15
C LEU A 35 -2.54 -4.59 -6.21
N ASP A 36 -3.76 -4.92 -5.79
CA ASP A 36 -4.96 -4.89 -6.62
C ASP A 36 -5.79 -3.66 -6.24
N THR A 37 -6.07 -2.79 -7.22
CA THR A 37 -6.90 -1.60 -7.07
C THR A 37 -8.08 -1.66 -8.02
N THR A 38 -9.30 -1.62 -7.51
CA THR A 38 -10.50 -1.53 -8.34
C THR A 38 -10.99 -0.09 -8.46
N ARG A 39 -11.08 0.42 -9.69
CA ARG A 39 -11.64 1.75 -10.01
C ARG A 39 -12.67 1.62 -11.12
N ASN A 40 -13.86 2.19 -10.93
CA ASN A 40 -14.96 2.16 -11.91
C ASN A 40 -15.33 0.74 -12.39
N GLY A 41 -15.27 -0.24 -11.49
CA GLY A 41 -15.58 -1.65 -11.80
C GLY A 41 -14.45 -2.44 -12.48
N ALA A 42 -13.32 -1.80 -12.81
CA ALA A 42 -12.15 -2.47 -13.37
C ALA A 42 -11.06 -2.64 -12.30
N THR A 43 -10.52 -3.84 -12.17
CA THR A 43 -9.38 -4.13 -11.28
C THR A 43 -8.08 -4.05 -12.06
N GLN A 44 -7.15 -3.24 -11.55
CA GLN A 44 -5.77 -3.18 -12.02
C GLN A 44 -4.87 -3.84 -10.97
N SER A 45 -3.97 -4.70 -11.44
CA SER A 45 -3.00 -5.41 -10.61
C SER A 45 -1.60 -4.91 -10.91
N ILE A 46 -0.86 -4.56 -9.86
CA ILE A 46 0.54 -4.13 -9.95
C ILE A 46 1.39 -5.07 -9.09
N LEU A 47 2.50 -5.56 -9.65
CA LEU A 47 3.52 -6.26 -8.88
C LEU A 47 4.55 -5.24 -8.42
N LEU A 48 4.73 -5.14 -7.11
CA LEU A 48 5.69 -4.28 -6.46
C LEU A 48 6.96 -5.08 -6.15
N ASP A 49 8.09 -4.54 -6.58
CA ASP A 49 9.38 -4.94 -6.07
C ASP A 49 9.63 -4.36 -4.66
N ARG A 50 10.80 -4.69 -4.07
CA ARG A 50 11.16 -4.23 -2.73
C ARG A 50 11.21 -2.70 -2.61
N ILE A 51 11.78 -2.00 -3.59
CA ILE A 51 11.97 -0.53 -3.53
C ILE A 51 10.60 0.16 -3.63
N GLN A 52 9.75 -0.33 -4.54
CA GLN A 52 8.40 0.17 -4.73
C GLN A 52 7.53 -0.08 -3.48
N LEU A 53 7.70 -1.25 -2.84
CA LEU A 53 7.03 -1.56 -1.58
C LEU A 53 7.49 -0.65 -0.44
N ASP A 54 8.80 -0.44 -0.28
CA ASP A 54 9.36 0.43 0.75
C ASP A 54 8.84 1.87 0.59
N ARG A 55 8.78 2.37 -0.65
CA ARG A 55 8.20 3.69 -0.97
C ARG A 55 6.71 3.76 -0.63
N LEU A 56 5.93 2.72 -0.96
CA LEU A 56 4.50 2.67 -0.64
C LEU A 56 4.26 2.73 0.88
N ILE A 57 5.03 1.97 1.66
CA ILE A 57 4.91 1.95 3.13
C ILE A 57 5.24 3.33 3.72
N TYR A 58 6.29 3.98 3.21
CA TYR A 58 6.67 5.33 3.63
C TYR A 58 5.52 6.32 3.42
N GLU A 59 4.96 6.37 2.21
CA GLU A 59 3.87 7.29 1.86
C GLU A 59 2.60 7.01 2.67
N LEU A 60 2.25 5.74 2.89
CA LEU A 60 1.10 5.38 3.73
C LEU A 60 1.30 5.77 5.20
N THR A 61 2.53 5.63 5.72
CA THR A 61 2.86 6.04 7.09
C THR A 61 2.79 7.55 7.23
N TYR A 62 3.30 8.29 6.24
CA TYR A 62 3.21 9.74 6.19
C TYR A 62 1.77 10.23 6.09
N ALA A 63 0.96 9.63 5.21
CA ALA A 63 -0.47 9.92 5.11
C ALA A 63 -1.20 9.66 6.43
N ARG A 64 -0.90 8.54 7.10
CA ARG A 64 -1.47 8.24 8.43
C ARG A 64 -1.08 9.31 9.46
N LEU A 65 0.18 9.76 9.46
CA LEU A 65 0.62 10.83 10.34
C LEU A 65 -0.18 12.11 10.08
N LEU A 66 -0.29 12.53 8.81
CA LEU A 66 -1.10 13.69 8.43
C LEU A 66 -2.57 13.54 8.86
N MET A 67 -3.17 12.36 8.72
CA MET A 67 -4.53 12.12 9.20
C MET A 67 -4.65 12.29 10.72
N MET A 68 -3.65 11.83 11.48
CA MET A 68 -3.62 11.98 12.94
C MET A 68 -3.41 13.45 13.37
N THR A 69 -2.63 14.21 12.61
CA THR A 69 -2.37 15.63 12.87
C THR A 69 -3.40 16.56 12.21
N LYS A 70 -4.53 16.01 11.71
CA LYS A 70 -5.58 16.76 10.99
C LYS A 70 -5.06 17.58 9.80
N GLY A 71 -4.02 17.09 9.14
CA GLY A 71 -3.40 17.74 7.99
C GLY A 71 -2.31 18.75 8.35
N GLN A 72 -1.99 18.94 9.63
CA GLN A 72 -0.85 19.76 10.04
C GLN A 72 0.44 19.03 9.68
N THR A 73 1.29 19.68 8.90
CA THR A 73 2.61 19.13 8.58
C THR A 73 3.53 19.26 9.80
N PRO A 74 4.50 18.36 10.01
CA PRO A 74 5.42 18.45 11.15
C PRO A 74 6.15 19.81 11.27
N GLU A 75 6.29 20.53 10.15
CA GLU A 75 6.94 21.84 10.07
C GLU A 75 6.11 22.97 10.69
N GLU A 76 4.79 22.81 10.83
CA GLU A 76 3.90 23.85 11.38
C GLU A 76 3.89 23.88 12.92
N HIS A 77 4.45 22.87 13.60
CA HIS A 77 4.41 22.77 15.06
C HIS A 77 5.53 23.55 15.78
N ASP A 78 6.58 23.98 15.06
CA ASP A 78 7.70 24.76 15.61
C ASP A 78 7.45 26.28 15.61
N GLY A 79 6.24 26.73 15.25
CA GLY A 79 5.90 28.14 15.08
C GLY A 79 5.37 28.89 16.31
N TYR A 80 5.30 28.25 17.49
CA TYR A 80 4.88 28.93 18.73
C TYR A 80 5.94 28.77 19.82
N ARG A 81 6.81 29.78 19.92
CA ARG A 81 7.67 30.03 21.07
C ARG A 81 7.42 31.45 21.59
#